data_AF-A0A836IAU5-F1
#
_entry.id   AF-A0A836IAU5-F1
#
_cell.length_a   1.000
_cell.length_b   1.000
_cell.length_c   1.000
_cell.angle_alpha   90.00
_cell.angle_beta   90.00
_cell.angle_gamma   90.00
#
_symmetry.space_group_name_H-M   'P 1'
#
loop_
_entity.id
_entity.type
_entity.pdbx_description
1 polymer ?
#
loop_
_entity_poly.entity_id
_entity_poly.type
_entity_poly.pdbx_seq_one_letter_code
_entity_poly.pdbx_strand_id
1 'polypeptide(L)'
;MTTAHKKITIGLSGGCELLFNKETSITLAGVVPAGASVSDLIGILRRDYIKERPHLFADATGANVLPGILVLVNGCDVEVLGGVTHVLEDGDEVEFVSTLHGG
;
A
#
# COMPACT_ATOMS: atom_id res chain seq x y z
N MET A 1 -20.45 -12.43 6.90
CA MET A 1 -19.64 -12.21 5.68
C MET A 1 -19.06 -10.81 5.80
N THR A 2 -17.75 -10.67 5.98
CA THR A 2 -17.10 -9.37 5.96
C THR A 2 -17.11 -8.86 4.52
N THR A 3 -17.90 -7.82 4.27
CA THR A 3 -17.97 -7.16 2.96
C THR A 3 -16.63 -6.48 2.68
N ALA A 4 -16.13 -6.49 1.45
CA ALA A 4 -14.95 -5.70 1.09
C ALA A 4 -15.30 -4.20 1.01
N HIS A 5 -14.31 -3.33 1.21
CA HIS A 5 -14.42 -1.90 0.92
C HIS A 5 -14.82 -1.70 -0.54
N LYS A 6 -15.72 -0.75 -0.79
CA LYS A 6 -16.19 -0.42 -2.15
C LYS A 6 -15.05 0.14 -2.97
N LYS A 7 -14.17 0.93 -2.35
CA LYS A 7 -13.02 1.53 -3.00
C LYS A 7 -11.90 1.84 -2.01
N ILE A 8 -10.68 1.45 -2.35
CA ILE A 8 -9.44 2.00 -1.80
C ILE A 8 -8.60 2.49 -2.98
N THR A 9 -7.98 3.66 -2.86
CA THR A 9 -7.09 4.23 -3.89
C THR A 9 -5.65 4.07 -3.44
N ILE A 10 -4.78 3.61 -4.33
CA ILE A 10 -3.35 3.46 -4.06
C ILE A 10 -2.60 4.51 -4.89
N GLY A 11 -1.82 5.36 -4.24
CA GLY A 11 -0.89 6.27 -4.89
C GLY A 11 0.53 5.69 -4.89
N LEU A 12 1.25 5.84 -6.00
CA LEU A 12 2.59 5.30 -6.18
C LEU A 12 3.53 6.39 -6.71
N SER A 13 4.63 6.65 -6.01
CA SER A 13 5.64 7.62 -6.43
C SER A 13 7.03 7.31 -5.88
N GLY A 14 8.03 8.10 -6.28
CA GLY A 14 9.41 7.94 -5.81
C GLY A 14 10.10 6.68 -6.33
N GLY A 15 9.63 6.13 -7.46
CA GLY A 15 10.10 4.89 -8.06
C GLY A 15 9.27 3.67 -7.68
N CYS A 16 8.32 3.77 -6.74
CA CYS A 16 7.39 2.69 -6.42
C CYS A 16 6.54 2.29 -7.64
N GLU A 17 6.17 3.24 -8.50
CA GLU A 17 5.41 3.01 -9.73
C GLU A 17 6.07 1.96 -10.64
N LEU A 18 7.40 1.86 -10.62
CA LEU A 18 8.15 0.88 -11.43
C LEU A 18 7.84 -0.57 -11.04
N LEU A 19 7.48 -0.81 -9.77
CA LEU A 19 7.10 -2.14 -9.27
C LEU A 19 5.69 -2.54 -9.75
N PHE A 20 4.88 -1.57 -10.14
CA PHE A 20 3.49 -1.71 -10.58
C PHE A 20 3.31 -1.31 -12.04
N ASN A 21 4.23 -1.71 -12.92
CA ASN A 21 4.13 -1.46 -14.37
C ASN A 21 4.00 0.03 -14.76
N LYS A 22 4.67 0.91 -14.01
CA LYS A 22 4.66 2.38 -14.18
C LYS A 22 3.30 3.03 -13.92
N GLU A 23 2.39 2.34 -13.24
CA GLU A 23 1.15 2.94 -12.78
C GLU A 23 1.42 3.85 -11.57
N THR A 24 0.92 5.08 -11.63
CA THR A 24 1.03 6.05 -10.53
C THR A 24 -0.17 6.01 -9.58
N SER A 25 -1.28 5.39 -10.01
CA SER A 25 -2.47 5.20 -9.20
C SER A 25 -3.21 3.92 -9.57
N ILE A 26 -3.62 3.16 -8.56
CA ILE A 26 -4.39 1.92 -8.70
C ILE A 26 -5.68 2.06 -7.87
N THR A 27 -6.83 1.73 -8.44
CA THR A 27 -8.09 1.67 -7.68
C THR A 27 -8.45 0.21 -7.37
N LEU A 28 -8.59 -0.11 -6.09
CA LEU A 28 -9.01 -1.41 -5.59
C LEU A 28 -10.48 -1.37 -5.18
N ALA A 29 -11.38 -1.84 -6.06
CA ALA A 29 -12.81 -1.87 -5.79
C ALA A 29 -13.28 -3.27 -5.40
N GLY A 30 -13.81 -3.44 -4.18
CA GLY A 30 -14.29 -4.74 -3.69
C GLY A 30 -13.19 -5.76 -3.41
N VAL A 31 -11.93 -5.32 -3.29
CA VAL A 31 -10.76 -6.20 -3.09
C VAL A 31 -10.32 -6.22 -1.63
N VAL A 32 -10.21 -5.06 -0.99
CA VAL A 32 -9.71 -4.92 0.37
C VAL A 32 -10.83 -5.29 1.35
N PRO A 33 -10.67 -6.31 2.22
CA PRO A 33 -11.71 -6.69 3.19
C PRO A 33 -12.04 -5.58 4.19
N ALA A 34 -13.31 -5.43 4.60
CA ALA A 34 -13.62 -4.52 5.71
C ALA A 34 -12.91 -4.95 7.00
N GLY A 35 -12.28 -3.99 7.68
CA GLY A 35 -11.47 -4.23 8.86
C GLY A 35 -10.02 -4.63 8.56
N ALA A 36 -9.62 -4.63 7.29
CA ALA A 36 -8.22 -4.82 6.90
C ALA A 36 -7.37 -3.64 7.38
N SER A 37 -6.16 -3.96 7.82
CA SER A 37 -5.14 -2.97 8.17
C SER A 37 -4.30 -2.57 6.96
N VAL A 38 -3.48 -1.52 7.12
CA VAL A 38 -2.44 -1.16 6.14
C VAL A 38 -1.49 -2.34 5.88
N SER A 39 -1.14 -3.11 6.92
CA SER A 39 -0.35 -4.35 6.78
C SER A 39 -1.03 -5.37 5.85
N ASP A 40 -2.34 -5.57 6.00
CA ASP A 40 -3.09 -6.49 5.14
C ASP A 40 -3.10 -6.01 3.68
N LEU A 41 -3.24 -4.70 3.47
CA LEU A 41 -3.15 -4.08 2.14
C LEU A 41 -1.77 -4.28 1.51
N ILE A 42 -0.68 -4.10 2.27
CA ILE A 42 0.69 -4.37 1.79
C ILE A 42 0.81 -5.83 1.32
N GLY A 43 0.27 -6.77 2.10
CA GLY A 43 0.24 -8.19 1.75
C GLY A 43 -0.54 -8.48 0.46
N ILE A 44 -1.71 -7.84 0.29
CA ILE A 44 -2.52 -7.93 -0.94
C ILE A 44 -1.74 -7.41 -2.15
N LEU A 45 -1.16 -6.21 -2.04
CA LEU A 45 -0.41 -5.58 -3.13
C LEU A 45 0.80 -6.42 -3.53
N ARG A 46 1.57 -6.88 -2.54
CA ARG A 46 2.75 -7.72 -2.76
C ARG A 46 2.42 -9.02 -3.49
N ARG A 47 1.30 -9.65 -3.15
CA ARG A 47 0.90 -10.96 -3.70
C ARG A 47 0.33 -10.84 -5.11
N ASP A 48 -0.57 -9.87 -5.33
CA ASP A 48 -1.44 -9.88 -6.52
C ASP A 48 -1.14 -8.74 -7.51
N TYR A 49 -0.56 -7.63 -7.04
CA TYR A 49 -0.45 -6.38 -7.82
C TYR A 49 0.96 -6.04 -8.27
N ILE A 50 1.99 -6.39 -7.51
CA ILE A 50 3.38 -6.18 -7.94
C ILE A 50 3.73 -7.06 -9.15
N LYS A 51 4.34 -6.45 -10.16
CA LYS A 51 4.76 -7.15 -11.40
C LYS A 51 6.26 -7.40 -11.43
N GLU A 52 7.05 -6.54 -10.80
CA GLU A 52 8.50 -6.66 -10.76
C GLU A 52 9.03 -6.67 -9.33
N ARG A 53 9.93 -7.61 -9.03
CA ARG A 53 10.76 -7.64 -7.80
C ARG A 53 9.98 -7.32 -6.50
N PRO A 54 8.98 -8.14 -6.10
CA PRO A 54 8.14 -7.88 -4.91
C PRO A 54 8.90 -7.80 -3.57
N HIS A 55 10.12 -8.35 -3.53
CA HIS A 55 11.02 -8.22 -2.40
C HIS A 55 11.62 -6.82 -2.23
N LEU A 56 11.41 -5.90 -3.18
CA LEU A 56 11.82 -4.49 -3.08
C LEU A 56 10.72 -3.57 -2.53
N PHE A 57 9.50 -4.08 -2.36
CA PHE A 57 8.38 -3.30 -1.82
C PHE A 57 8.15 -3.59 -0.35
N ALA A 58 8.12 -4.87 0.01
CA ALA A 58 7.76 -5.33 1.35
C ALA A 58 8.78 -6.30 1.92
N ASP A 59 8.81 -6.38 3.25
CA ASP A 59 9.66 -7.33 3.96
C ASP A 59 9.28 -8.79 3.65
N ALA A 60 10.06 -9.74 4.18
CA ALA A 60 9.83 -11.16 3.93
C ALA A 60 8.43 -11.64 4.37
N THR A 61 7.88 -11.04 5.44
CA THR A 61 6.55 -11.36 5.97
C THR A 61 5.43 -10.80 5.09
N GLY A 62 5.70 -9.68 4.41
CA GLY A 62 4.71 -8.92 3.65
C GLY A 62 3.78 -8.08 4.52
N ALA A 63 4.10 -7.89 5.79
CA ALA A 63 3.33 -7.07 6.73
C ALA A 63 3.79 -5.61 6.75
N ASN A 64 5.06 -5.35 6.40
CA ASN A 64 5.62 -4.00 6.33
C ASN A 64 6.28 -3.74 4.98
N VAL A 65 6.35 -2.47 4.61
CA VAL A 65 7.18 -2.01 3.50
C VAL A 65 8.67 -2.05 3.87
N LEU A 66 9.55 -2.07 2.87
CA LEU A 66 10.98 -1.95 3.14
C LEU A 66 11.34 -0.57 3.72
N PRO A 67 12.43 -0.47 4.52
CA PRO A 67 12.99 0.80 4.92
C PRO A 67 13.21 1.72 3.72
N GLY A 68 12.86 3.00 3.87
CA GLY A 68 12.92 3.99 2.79
C GLY A 68 11.73 3.97 1.82
N ILE A 69 10.63 3.30 2.19
CA ILE A 69 9.30 3.56 1.62
C ILE A 69 8.46 4.19 2.71
N LEU A 70 7.93 5.38 2.44
CA LEU A 70 6.97 6.07 3.28
C LEU A 70 5.55 5.64 2.90
N VAL A 71 4.70 5.42 3.91
CA VAL A 71 3.28 5.11 3.70
C VAL A 71 2.45 6.24 4.28
N LEU A 72 1.58 6.83 3.45
CA LEU A 72 0.63 7.85 3.87
C LEU A 72 -0.79 7.30 3.74
N VAL A 73 -1.65 7.59 4.71
CA VAL A 73 -3.10 7.36 4.60
C VAL A 73 -3.78 8.71 4.63
N ASN A 74 -4.49 9.05 3.55
CA ASN A 74 -5.14 10.35 3.34
C ASN A 74 -4.18 11.54 3.54
N GLY A 75 -2.94 11.40 3.05
CA GLY A 75 -1.88 12.41 3.19
C GLY A 75 -1.25 12.52 4.59
N CYS A 76 -1.62 11.66 5.54
CA CYS A 76 -1.03 11.60 6.88
C CYS A 76 -0.08 10.42 7.01
N ASP A 77 1.10 10.63 7.62
CA ASP A 77 2.07 9.57 7.88
C ASP A 77 1.44 8.46 8.73
N VAL A 78 1.50 7.22 8.24
CA VAL A 78 0.88 6.08 8.90
C VAL A 78 1.42 5.88 10.32
N GLU A 79 2.67 6.24 10.60
CA GLU A 79 3.26 6.13 11.94
C GLU A 79 2.51 6.99 12.98
N VAL A 80 1.93 8.13 12.55
CA VAL A 80 1.11 8.99 13.42
C VAL A 80 -0.27 8.38 13.67
N LEU A 81 -0.74 7.54 12.74
CA LEU A 81 -2.05 6.88 12.77
C LEU A 81 -2.04 5.51 13.50
N GLY A 82 -0.90 5.13 14.08
CA GLY A 82 -0.70 3.83 14.73
C GLY A 82 0.10 2.82 13.89
N GLY A 83 0.84 3.29 12.89
CA GLY A 83 1.65 2.49 12.00
C GLY A 83 0.82 1.57 11.11
N VAL A 84 1.45 0.50 10.60
CA VAL A 84 0.78 -0.45 9.67
C VAL A 84 -0.43 -1.19 10.26
N THR A 85 -0.68 -1.04 11.57
CA THR A 85 -1.87 -1.59 12.25
C THR A 85 -3.13 -0.73 12.09
N HIS A 86 -3.00 0.47 11.51
CA HIS A 86 -4.13 1.32 11.18
C HIS A 86 -5.14 0.57 10.29
N VAL A 87 -6.41 0.57 10.70
CA VAL A 87 -7.51 -0.09 9.99
C VAL A 87 -8.04 0.85 8.92
N LEU A 88 -8.12 0.36 7.68
CA LEU A 88 -8.58 1.13 6.53
C LEU A 88 -10.09 1.33 6.56
N GLU A 89 -10.52 2.45 6.00
CA GLU A 89 -11.91 2.84 5.81
C GLU A 89 -12.29 2.90 4.32
N ASP A 90 -13.58 2.79 4.03
CA ASP A 90 -14.06 2.89 2.64
C ASP A 90 -13.77 4.27 2.05
N GLY A 91 -13.10 4.32 0.92
CA GLY A 91 -12.71 5.54 0.23
C GLY A 91 -11.31 6.04 0.54
N ASP A 92 -10.57 5.40 1.44
CA ASP A 92 -9.21 5.82 1.79
C ASP A 92 -8.27 5.85 0.58
N GLU A 93 -7.34 6.81 0.65
CA GLU A 93 -6.19 6.91 -0.24
C GLU A 93 -4.92 6.52 0.53
N VAL A 94 -4.21 5.52 0.03
CA VAL A 94 -2.95 5.03 0.62
C VAL A 94 -1.83 5.26 -0.38
N GLU A 95 -0.85 6.09 -0.03
CA GLU A 95 0.28 6.42 -0.89
C GLU A 95 1.55 5.71 -0.42
N PHE A 96 2.26 5.10 -1.37
CA PHE A 96 3.59 4.52 -1.16
C PHE A 96 4.64 5.35 -1.90
N VAL A 97 5.55 5.96 -1.14
CA VAL A 97 6.58 6.85 -1.68
C VAL A 97 7.95 6.29 -1.36
N SER A 98 8.69 5.83 -2.37
CA SER A 98 10.07 5.42 -2.16
C SER A 98 10.98 6.65 -2.04
N THR A 99 11.69 6.76 -0.92
CA THR A 99 12.65 7.84 -0.63
C THR A 99 14.09 7.46 -0.93
N LEU A 100 14.35 6.18 -1.25
CA LEU A 100 15.68 5.64 -1.53
C LEU A 100 16.07 5.66 -3.02
N HIS A 101 15.11 5.59 -3.95
CA HIS A 101 15.40 5.42 -5.38
C HIS A 101 15.53 6.74 -6.17
N GLY A 102 15.88 7.83 -5.49
CA GLY A 102 16.19 9.11 -6.12
C GLY A 102 17.62 9.15 -6.67
N GLY A 103 17.86 8.53 -7.83
CA GLY A 103 19.13 8.56 -8.55
C GLY A 103 19.01 8.08 -9.98
#